data_AF-A0A7S4C4D1-F1
#
_entry.id   AF-A0A7S4C4D1-F1
#
_cell.length_a   1.000
_cell.length_b   1.000
_cell.length_c   1.000
_cell.angle_alpha   90.00
_cell.angle_beta   90.00
_cell.angle_gamma   90.00
#
_symmetry.space_group_name_H-M   'P 1'
#
loop_
_entity.id
_entity.type
_entity.pdbx_description
1 polymer ?
#
loop_
_entity_poly.entity_id
_entity_poly.type
_entity_poly.pdbx_seq_one_letter_code
_entity_poly.pdbx_strand_id
1 'polypeptide(L)'
;SWFNTAFSFQQVASNAEFLGEAVVPAQLTPERASAAAGIGVVDAKSFDSVVAAADRFTLAFVRSIVTQAFTPAKELVRGWSVAVGETYLERHGLSDVDSSFALHGVHHEKAKQTLKPHATKVVYTACREPAMPFPIITCCIACPDDGTDATSLFLPMEWTPLYVGVPTLPSVCPPSVPLGGVLVEPIGACSTPPSAVSSAWAQAHKRCALRPRGTAAHAHEDEAEERGEGLLAYHPHVAATHVEEVAVAVRRVTPLVEVAGMSSAFGAMGSNSTRTCLWRKAGNPSLSLWGYALRGGDFGCCDAARYDNLAIYPQLRRGVRALLICFASAETPNDAETFAAKVPYLAAYFGCVPKESAFESPNGALQGDGWNAFCRVFEREGYEAIVNQLIQSAASGGAAYARARLLVVPNTFQGVNHAYEVDTLWLLNEGRDEWSADLPADSKKLVDSYTQIDSFPHTANLQAKSKGKHRPELMSAYLSNLATWNVVKIEKEIRNLIESAKIE
;
A
#
# COMPACT_ATOMS: atom_id res chain seq x y z
N SER A 1 -0.84 -3.04 -4.14
CA SER A 1 0.55 -3.06 -4.65
C SER A 1 0.75 -3.93 -5.88
N TRP A 2 0.40 -5.23 -5.89
CA TRP A 2 0.68 -6.12 -7.04
C TRP A 2 0.13 -5.63 -8.39
N PHE A 3 -1.14 -5.22 -8.42
CA PHE A 3 -1.76 -4.66 -9.63
C PHE A 3 -1.01 -3.42 -10.11
N ASN A 4 -0.82 -2.43 -9.23
CA ASN A 4 -0.19 -1.17 -9.61
C ASN A 4 1.27 -1.36 -10.06
N THR A 5 2.02 -2.25 -9.40
CA THR A 5 3.38 -2.60 -9.83
C THR A 5 3.37 -3.25 -11.21
N ALA A 6 2.50 -4.23 -11.45
CA ALA A 6 2.41 -4.85 -12.76
C ALA A 6 1.99 -3.83 -13.83
N PHE A 7 0.93 -3.07 -13.58
CA PHE A 7 0.37 -2.12 -14.54
C PHE A 7 1.31 -0.98 -14.87
N SER A 8 1.94 -0.37 -13.87
CA SER A 8 2.76 0.83 -14.05
C SER A 8 4.11 0.55 -14.71
N PHE A 9 4.62 -0.69 -14.62
CA PHE A 9 5.96 -1.05 -15.09
C PHE A 9 5.97 -2.01 -16.28
N GLN A 10 4.87 -2.71 -16.58
CA GLN A 10 4.83 -3.69 -17.68
C GLN A 10 5.23 -3.04 -19.00
N GLN A 11 5.85 -3.81 -19.89
CA GLN A 11 6.32 -3.36 -21.21
C GLN A 11 5.74 -4.18 -22.36
N VAL A 12 4.88 -5.16 -22.06
CA VAL A 12 4.57 -6.27 -22.98
C VAL A 12 3.13 -6.30 -23.48
N ALA A 13 2.20 -5.66 -22.77
CA ALA A 13 0.78 -5.66 -23.11
C ALA A 13 0.27 -4.23 -23.34
N SER A 14 -0.70 -4.09 -24.22
CA SER A 14 -1.51 -2.86 -24.26
C SER A 14 -2.30 -2.72 -22.96
N ASN A 15 -2.70 -1.50 -22.59
CA ASN A 15 -3.51 -1.32 -21.37
C ASN A 15 -4.84 -2.10 -21.45
N ALA A 16 -5.46 -2.16 -22.64
CA ALA A 16 -6.67 -2.96 -22.86
C ALA A 16 -6.44 -4.46 -22.68
N GLU A 17 -5.32 -5.00 -23.18
CA GLU A 17 -4.96 -6.41 -23.00
C GLU A 17 -4.63 -6.73 -21.53
N PHE A 18 -3.91 -5.84 -20.85
CA PHE A 18 -3.56 -5.99 -19.44
C PHE A 18 -4.80 -5.99 -18.53
N LEU A 19 -5.71 -5.03 -18.76
CA LEU A 19 -6.93 -4.89 -17.98
C LEU A 19 -7.99 -5.95 -18.34
N GLY A 20 -7.94 -6.47 -19.56
CA GLY A 20 -8.94 -7.39 -20.07
C GLY A 20 -10.23 -6.68 -20.52
N GLU A 21 -11.22 -7.47 -20.92
CA GLU A 21 -12.54 -6.98 -21.32
C GLU A 21 -13.42 -6.75 -20.09
N ALA A 22 -14.08 -5.59 -20.02
CA ALA A 22 -15.10 -5.33 -19.02
C ALA A 22 -16.37 -6.11 -19.37
N VAL A 23 -16.66 -7.19 -18.64
CA VAL A 23 -17.84 -8.03 -18.86
C VAL A 23 -19.00 -7.54 -18.00
N VAL A 24 -20.17 -7.32 -18.60
CA VAL A 24 -21.39 -7.00 -17.84
C VAL A 24 -21.93 -8.25 -17.12
N PRO A 25 -22.65 -8.13 -15.99
CA PRO A 25 -23.06 -9.30 -15.19
C PRO A 25 -23.89 -10.32 -15.98
N ALA A 26 -24.82 -9.85 -16.83
CA ALA A 26 -25.64 -10.70 -17.72
C ALA A 26 -24.85 -11.57 -18.70
N GLN A 27 -23.58 -11.25 -18.89
CA GLN A 27 -22.67 -11.96 -19.77
C GLN A 27 -21.67 -12.85 -19.02
N LEU A 28 -21.65 -12.84 -17.69
CA LEU A 28 -20.65 -13.53 -16.90
C LEU A 28 -21.07 -14.97 -16.60
N THR A 29 -21.03 -15.85 -17.61
CA THR A 29 -21.24 -17.31 -17.42
C THR A 29 -20.05 -17.95 -16.69
N PRO A 30 -20.17 -19.17 -16.12
CA PRO A 30 -19.04 -19.86 -15.52
C PRO A 30 -17.88 -20.10 -16.48
N GLU A 31 -18.16 -20.31 -17.78
CA GLU A 31 -17.16 -20.47 -18.83
C GLU A 31 -16.44 -19.15 -19.10
N ARG A 32 -17.16 -18.04 -19.16
CA ARG A 32 -16.56 -16.71 -19.33
C ARG A 32 -15.75 -16.28 -18.11
N ALA A 33 -16.25 -16.55 -16.90
CA ALA A 33 -15.48 -16.34 -15.67
C ALA A 33 -14.22 -17.23 -15.67
N SER A 34 -14.31 -18.47 -16.13
CA SER A 34 -13.14 -19.36 -16.30
C SER A 34 -12.13 -18.79 -17.29
N ALA A 35 -12.60 -18.29 -18.44
CA ALA A 35 -11.75 -17.71 -19.47
C ALA A 35 -11.06 -16.42 -18.97
N ALA A 36 -11.79 -15.55 -18.28
CA ALA A 36 -11.25 -14.34 -17.66
C ALA A 36 -10.20 -14.66 -16.58
N ALA A 37 -10.45 -15.71 -15.79
CA ALA A 37 -9.50 -16.28 -14.84
C ALA A 37 -8.31 -16.99 -15.53
N GLY A 38 -8.26 -17.08 -16.86
CA GLY A 38 -7.20 -17.78 -17.60
C GLY A 38 -7.14 -19.29 -17.31
N ILE A 39 -8.24 -19.89 -16.84
CA ILE A 39 -8.28 -21.32 -16.56
C ILE A 39 -8.16 -22.08 -17.88
N GLY A 40 -7.09 -22.87 -18.01
CA GLY A 40 -6.81 -23.63 -19.24
C GLY A 40 -6.21 -22.81 -20.37
N VAL A 41 -5.92 -21.51 -20.15
CA VAL A 41 -5.25 -20.65 -21.13
C VAL A 41 -3.80 -20.46 -20.69
N VAL A 42 -2.86 -20.99 -21.48
CA VAL A 42 -1.43 -20.94 -21.15
C VAL A 42 -0.88 -19.50 -21.25
N ASP A 43 -1.45 -18.68 -22.14
CA ASP A 43 -0.93 -17.34 -22.49
C ASP A 43 -1.85 -16.18 -22.07
N ALA A 44 -2.69 -16.36 -21.05
CA ALA A 44 -3.55 -15.28 -20.59
C ALA A 44 -2.70 -14.12 -20.00
N LYS A 45 -2.79 -12.95 -20.63
CA LYS A 45 -2.00 -11.74 -20.30
C LYS A 45 -2.75 -10.71 -19.46
N SER A 46 -4.03 -10.91 -19.16
CA SER A 46 -4.78 -10.02 -18.28
C SER A 46 -4.36 -10.21 -16.83
N PHE A 47 -4.40 -9.15 -16.02
CA PHE A 47 -4.08 -9.25 -14.60
C PHE A 47 -5.10 -10.11 -13.82
N ASP A 48 -6.37 -10.14 -14.25
CA ASP A 48 -7.38 -11.03 -13.65
C ASP A 48 -6.99 -12.51 -13.76
N SER A 49 -6.43 -12.91 -14.90
CA SER A 49 -5.96 -14.28 -15.11
C SER A 49 -4.77 -14.66 -14.21
N VAL A 50 -4.00 -13.65 -13.82
CA VAL A 50 -2.86 -13.77 -12.92
C VAL A 50 -3.34 -13.92 -11.48
N VAL A 51 -4.31 -13.10 -11.06
CA VAL A 51 -4.93 -13.19 -9.72
C VAL A 51 -5.64 -14.53 -9.52
N ALA A 52 -6.36 -15.00 -10.53
CA ALA A 52 -7.06 -16.28 -10.46
C ALA A 52 -6.08 -17.48 -10.38
N ALA A 53 -4.89 -17.36 -10.95
CA ALA A 53 -3.81 -18.37 -10.88
C ALA A 53 -2.94 -18.24 -9.61
N ALA A 54 -3.40 -17.52 -8.58
CA ALA A 54 -2.68 -17.37 -7.31
C ALA A 54 -2.54 -18.69 -6.51
N ASP A 55 -3.15 -19.80 -6.94
CA ASP A 55 -2.88 -21.15 -6.40
C ASP A 55 -1.41 -21.57 -6.56
N ARG A 56 -0.77 -21.09 -7.63
CA ARG A 56 0.67 -21.27 -7.84
C ARG A 56 1.52 -20.57 -6.80
N PHE A 57 0.99 -19.56 -6.10
CA PHE A 57 1.75 -18.81 -5.10
C PHE A 57 2.27 -19.71 -3.98
N THR A 58 1.43 -20.59 -3.42
CA THR A 58 1.85 -21.47 -2.32
C THR A 58 2.94 -22.43 -2.78
N LEU A 59 2.82 -22.99 -3.99
CA LEU A 59 3.82 -23.88 -4.56
C LEU A 59 5.14 -23.15 -4.85
N ALA A 60 5.06 -21.97 -5.46
CA ALA A 60 6.19 -21.08 -5.71
C ALA A 60 6.90 -20.70 -4.41
N PHE A 61 6.13 -20.35 -3.37
CA PHE A 61 6.65 -20.01 -2.06
C PHE A 61 7.36 -21.20 -1.40
N VAL A 62 6.74 -22.38 -1.35
CA VAL A 62 7.37 -23.60 -0.80
C VAL A 62 8.65 -23.95 -1.57
N ARG A 63 8.60 -23.95 -2.91
CA ARG A 63 9.76 -24.18 -3.77
C ARG A 63 10.88 -23.18 -3.45
N SER A 64 10.55 -21.90 -3.33
CA SER A 64 11.52 -20.85 -3.05
C SER A 64 12.19 -21.00 -1.68
N ILE A 65 11.45 -21.41 -0.65
CA ILE A 65 12.01 -21.71 0.69
C ILE A 65 13.01 -22.86 0.58
N VAL A 66 12.64 -23.95 -0.10
CA VAL A 66 13.51 -25.12 -0.29
C VAL A 66 14.78 -24.72 -1.03
N THR A 67 14.67 -24.01 -2.15
CA THR A 67 15.84 -23.53 -2.92
C THR A 67 16.74 -22.63 -2.06
N GLN A 68 16.17 -21.76 -1.23
CA GLN A 68 16.93 -20.86 -0.35
C GLN A 68 17.65 -21.56 0.79
N ALA A 69 17.14 -22.71 1.26
CA ALA A 69 17.85 -23.51 2.26
C ALA A 69 19.22 -24.01 1.74
N PHE A 70 19.40 -24.12 0.42
CA PHE A 70 20.62 -24.61 -0.21
C PHE A 70 21.45 -23.53 -0.90
N THR A 71 20.97 -22.28 -0.95
CA THR A 71 21.65 -21.19 -1.66
C THR A 71 22.25 -20.18 -0.66
N PRO A 72 23.49 -19.71 -0.84
CA PRO A 72 24.12 -18.76 0.08
C PRO A 72 23.30 -17.48 0.31
N ALA A 73 23.09 -17.12 1.58
CA ALA A 73 22.10 -16.12 1.99
C ALA A 73 22.37 -14.66 1.57
N LYS A 74 23.60 -14.34 1.10
CA LYS A 74 24.11 -12.96 0.97
C LYS A 74 23.55 -12.17 -0.22
N GLU A 75 22.92 -12.80 -1.21
CA GLU A 75 22.61 -12.13 -2.49
C GLU A 75 21.21 -12.42 -3.03
N LEU A 76 20.32 -13.02 -2.25
CA LEU A 76 19.06 -13.55 -2.77
C LEU A 76 17.86 -12.68 -2.41
N VAL A 77 17.13 -12.28 -3.45
CA VAL A 77 15.70 -11.98 -3.38
C VAL A 77 15.02 -13.12 -2.62
N ARG A 78 14.30 -12.79 -1.56
CA ARG A 78 13.78 -13.79 -0.62
C ARG A 78 12.57 -14.52 -1.18
N GLY A 79 12.28 -15.70 -0.64
CA GLY A 79 11.38 -16.67 -1.26
C GLY A 79 9.98 -16.13 -1.47
N TRP A 80 9.50 -15.33 -0.51
CA TRP A 80 8.25 -14.59 -0.64
C TRP A 80 8.22 -13.69 -1.88
N SER A 81 9.29 -12.91 -2.09
CA SER A 81 9.38 -12.00 -3.24
C SER A 81 9.50 -12.75 -4.55
N VAL A 82 10.27 -13.85 -4.59
CA VAL A 82 10.34 -14.73 -5.77
C VAL A 82 8.95 -15.28 -6.11
N ALA A 83 8.20 -15.76 -5.12
CA ALA A 83 6.83 -16.26 -5.32
C ALA A 83 5.89 -15.17 -5.83
N VAL A 84 6.01 -13.93 -5.34
CA VAL A 84 5.28 -12.78 -5.89
C VAL A 84 5.68 -12.52 -7.35
N GLY A 85 6.98 -12.60 -7.67
CA GLY A 85 7.51 -12.45 -9.02
C GLY A 85 6.94 -13.47 -10.00
N GLU A 86 7.10 -14.76 -9.70
CA GLU A 86 6.61 -15.88 -10.51
C GLU A 86 5.08 -15.84 -10.65
N THR A 87 4.37 -15.52 -9.57
CA THR A 87 2.89 -15.54 -9.59
C THR A 87 2.33 -14.34 -10.31
N TYR A 88 2.78 -13.11 -9.97
CA TYR A 88 2.08 -11.88 -10.34
C TYR A 88 2.79 -11.01 -11.39
N LEU A 89 4.09 -11.19 -11.59
CA LEU A 89 4.91 -10.28 -12.40
C LEU A 89 5.50 -10.94 -13.65
N GLU A 90 5.73 -12.25 -13.63
CA GLU A 90 6.40 -13.00 -14.70
C GLU A 90 5.69 -12.88 -16.05
N ARG A 91 4.35 -13.02 -16.07
CA ARG A 91 3.56 -12.88 -17.31
C ARG A 91 3.64 -11.50 -17.94
N HIS A 92 4.07 -10.50 -17.18
CA HIS A 92 4.24 -9.13 -17.63
C HIS A 92 5.71 -8.79 -17.90
N GLY A 93 6.62 -9.77 -17.82
CA GLY A 93 8.05 -9.59 -18.00
C GLY A 93 8.72 -8.80 -16.86
N LEU A 94 8.17 -8.87 -15.64
CA LEU A 94 8.59 -8.06 -14.49
C LEU A 94 9.20 -8.87 -13.33
N SER A 95 9.46 -10.17 -13.54
CA SER A 95 9.95 -11.08 -12.49
C SER A 95 11.47 -11.17 -12.37
N ASP A 96 12.24 -10.49 -13.24
CA ASP A 96 13.71 -10.58 -13.21
C ASP A 96 14.29 -10.08 -11.87
N VAL A 97 15.08 -10.93 -11.22
CA VAL A 97 15.77 -10.64 -9.96
C VAL A 97 17.03 -9.81 -10.17
N ASP A 98 17.56 -9.77 -11.39
CA ASP A 98 18.69 -8.93 -11.82
C ASP A 98 18.18 -7.62 -12.46
N SER A 99 17.16 -7.02 -11.84
CA SER A 99 16.50 -5.81 -12.33
C SER A 99 16.66 -4.60 -11.42
N SER A 100 16.38 -3.44 -11.99
CA SER A 100 16.06 -2.21 -11.26
C SER A 100 14.84 -1.55 -11.92
N PHE A 101 14.49 -0.36 -11.46
CA PHE A 101 13.37 0.38 -12.01
C PHE A 101 13.56 1.89 -11.84
N ALA A 102 12.97 2.66 -12.76
CA ALA A 102 13.09 4.11 -12.79
C ALA A 102 11.88 4.74 -13.49
N LEU A 103 11.69 6.04 -13.30
CA LEU A 103 10.71 6.80 -14.06
C LEU A 103 11.13 6.91 -15.53
N HIS A 104 10.16 6.93 -16.45
CA HIS A 104 10.40 7.23 -17.86
C HIS A 104 11.21 8.53 -18.08
N GLY A 105 11.96 8.57 -19.19
CA GLY A 105 12.77 9.73 -19.58
C GLY A 105 14.16 9.73 -18.93
N VAL A 106 14.57 10.89 -18.41
CA VAL A 106 15.95 11.13 -17.93
C VAL A 106 16.37 10.23 -16.78
N HIS A 107 15.44 9.86 -15.89
CA HIS A 107 15.72 9.00 -14.74
C HIS A 107 16.05 7.57 -15.19
N HIS A 108 15.35 7.05 -16.20
CA HIS A 108 15.61 5.74 -16.78
C HIS A 108 16.99 5.66 -17.44
N GLU A 109 17.36 6.67 -18.22
CA GLU A 109 18.68 6.70 -18.87
C GLU A 109 19.81 6.85 -17.84
N LYS A 110 19.63 7.69 -16.80
CA LYS A 110 20.56 7.78 -15.67
C LYS A 110 20.71 6.43 -14.96
N ALA A 111 19.61 5.74 -14.67
CA ALA A 111 19.63 4.42 -14.03
C ALA A 111 20.37 3.39 -14.89
N LYS A 112 20.09 3.32 -16.19
CA LYS A 112 20.80 2.43 -17.13
C LYS A 112 22.31 2.68 -17.16
N GLN A 113 22.72 3.94 -17.25
CA GLN A 113 24.14 4.31 -17.26
C GLN A 113 24.82 3.93 -15.95
N THR A 114 24.16 4.22 -14.83
CA THR A 114 24.68 3.93 -13.48
C THR A 114 24.79 2.43 -13.23
N LEU A 115 23.85 1.63 -13.74
CA LEU A 115 23.77 0.19 -13.49
C LEU A 115 24.57 -0.66 -14.49
N LYS A 116 25.07 -0.08 -15.59
CA LYS A 116 25.90 -0.77 -16.59
C LYS A 116 27.07 -1.58 -15.98
N PRO A 117 27.76 -1.13 -14.91
CA PRO A 117 28.82 -1.91 -14.26
C PRO A 117 28.32 -3.02 -13.30
N HIS A 118 27.04 -3.04 -12.92
CA HIS A 118 26.52 -3.81 -11.79
C HIS A 118 25.83 -5.13 -12.16
N ALA A 119 26.07 -5.67 -13.37
CA ALA A 119 25.44 -6.88 -13.91
C ALA A 119 23.89 -6.87 -13.92
N THR A 120 23.25 -5.73 -13.63
CA THR A 120 21.80 -5.56 -13.77
C THR A 120 21.43 -5.66 -15.24
N LYS A 121 20.55 -6.60 -15.56
CA LYS A 121 20.15 -6.91 -16.94
C LYS A 121 19.11 -5.92 -17.46
N VAL A 122 18.19 -5.51 -16.58
CA VAL A 122 17.00 -4.77 -16.97
C VAL A 122 16.73 -3.60 -16.03
N VAL A 123 16.34 -2.45 -16.60
CA VAL A 123 15.72 -1.34 -15.86
C VAL A 123 14.29 -1.24 -16.34
N TYR A 124 13.33 -1.53 -15.46
CA TYR A 124 11.91 -1.38 -15.78
C TYR A 124 11.49 0.10 -15.73
N THR A 125 10.69 0.51 -16.70
CA THR A 125 10.27 1.90 -16.84
C THR A 125 8.85 2.10 -16.30
N ALA A 126 8.71 2.90 -15.25
CA ALA A 126 7.40 3.36 -14.81
C ALA A 126 6.84 4.44 -15.73
N CYS A 127 5.53 4.51 -15.84
CA CYS A 127 4.81 5.63 -16.47
C CYS A 127 5.27 5.88 -17.92
N ARG A 128 5.46 4.80 -18.69
CA ARG A 128 5.85 4.86 -20.10
C ARG A 128 4.84 5.63 -20.97
N GLU A 129 3.57 5.58 -20.57
CA GLU A 129 2.46 6.24 -21.23
C GLU A 129 1.83 7.26 -20.26
N PRO A 130 1.35 8.41 -20.74
CA PRO A 130 0.71 9.42 -19.88
C PRO A 130 -0.51 8.89 -19.11
N ALA A 131 -1.17 7.85 -19.60
CA ALA A 131 -2.33 7.23 -18.95
C ALA A 131 -1.96 6.28 -17.80
N MET A 132 -0.69 5.90 -17.67
CA MET A 132 -0.26 5.03 -16.58
C MET A 132 -0.10 5.82 -15.28
N PRO A 133 -0.61 5.30 -14.15
CA PRO A 133 -0.49 5.99 -12.88
C PRO A 133 0.98 6.05 -12.43
N PHE A 134 1.30 7.06 -11.62
CA PHE A 134 2.57 7.10 -10.91
C PHE A 134 2.57 6.05 -9.79
N PRO A 135 3.46 5.05 -9.80
CA PRO A 135 3.41 3.99 -8.81
C PRO A 135 4.01 4.45 -7.49
N ILE A 136 3.25 4.25 -6.42
CA ILE A 136 3.74 4.31 -5.04
C ILE A 136 3.49 2.93 -4.45
N ILE A 137 4.56 2.28 -4.03
CA ILE A 137 4.52 0.98 -3.37
C ILE A 137 4.83 1.20 -1.89
N THR A 138 3.84 0.94 -1.03
CA THR A 138 3.97 1.10 0.42
C THR A 138 4.44 -0.20 1.07
N CYS A 139 5.26 -0.06 2.10
CA CYS A 139 5.71 -1.15 2.96
C CYS A 139 6.06 -0.59 4.35
N CYS A 140 6.33 -1.44 5.34
CA CYS A 140 6.88 -1.02 6.62
C CYS A 140 8.33 -1.44 6.78
N ILE A 141 9.00 -0.73 7.67
CA ILE A 141 10.19 -1.22 8.35
C ILE A 141 9.76 -1.78 9.71
N ALA A 142 10.03 -3.07 9.95
CA ALA A 142 9.85 -3.70 11.24
C ALA A 142 11.05 -3.35 12.13
N CYS A 143 10.91 -2.31 12.95
CA CYS A 143 12.00 -1.80 13.78
C CYS A 143 12.48 -2.90 14.75
N PRO A 144 13.79 -2.98 15.00
CA PRO A 144 14.31 -3.84 16.05
C PRO A 144 13.66 -3.47 17.39
N ASP A 145 13.21 -4.50 18.11
CA ASP A 145 12.89 -4.40 19.53
C ASP A 145 14.13 -3.88 20.28
N ASP A 146 13.97 -2.79 21.02
CA ASP A 146 15.03 -2.17 21.82
C ASP A 146 15.11 -2.75 23.25
N GLY A 147 14.38 -3.84 23.51
CA GLY A 147 14.32 -4.51 24.81
C GLY A 147 13.35 -3.84 25.78
N THR A 148 12.64 -2.80 25.36
CA THR A 148 11.43 -2.36 26.04
C THR A 148 10.30 -3.23 25.49
N ASP A 149 9.48 -3.87 26.32
CA ASP A 149 8.33 -4.72 25.93
C ASP A 149 7.26 -4.02 25.04
N ALA A 150 7.59 -2.86 24.47
CA ALA A 150 6.81 -2.11 23.51
C ALA A 150 6.75 -2.86 22.17
N THR A 151 5.53 -3.27 21.84
CA THR A 151 4.99 -3.47 20.48
C THR A 151 5.93 -3.05 19.36
N SER A 152 6.32 -3.99 18.49
CA SER A 152 7.21 -3.72 17.35
C SER A 152 6.78 -2.45 16.61
N LEU A 153 7.61 -1.41 16.65
CA LEU A 153 7.35 -0.18 15.91
C LEU A 153 7.50 -0.44 14.41
N PHE A 154 6.48 -0.09 13.64
CA PHE A 154 6.53 -0.16 12.18
C PHE A 154 6.66 1.24 11.60
N LEU A 155 7.74 1.53 10.88
CA LEU A 155 7.88 2.83 10.21
C LEU A 155 7.36 2.76 8.78
N PRO A 156 6.61 3.76 8.31
CA PRO A 156 6.15 3.80 6.93
C PRO A 156 7.34 3.95 5.98
N MET A 157 7.37 3.15 4.92
CA MET A 157 8.37 3.23 3.87
C MET A 157 7.68 3.23 2.52
N GLU A 158 8.11 4.16 1.67
CA GLU A 158 7.62 4.29 0.31
C GLU A 158 8.70 3.88 -0.68
N TRP A 159 8.26 3.25 -1.76
CA TRP A 159 9.03 3.06 -2.97
C TRP A 159 8.31 3.70 -4.14
N THR A 160 9.03 4.54 -4.86
CA THR A 160 8.58 5.17 -6.10
C THR A 160 9.68 5.03 -7.15
N PRO A 161 9.40 5.29 -8.43
CA PRO A 161 10.42 5.32 -9.47
C PRO A 161 11.44 6.46 -9.34
N LEU A 162 11.17 7.43 -8.43
CA LEU A 162 12.01 8.60 -8.20
C LEU A 162 12.80 8.51 -6.89
N TYR A 163 12.23 7.86 -5.89
CA TYR A 163 12.84 7.74 -4.57
C TYR A 163 12.32 6.56 -3.76
N VAL A 164 13.06 6.23 -2.71
CA VAL A 164 12.70 5.31 -1.64
C VAL A 164 13.14 5.86 -0.29
N GLY A 165 12.35 5.61 0.74
CA GLY A 165 12.74 5.89 2.10
C GLY A 165 11.55 6.01 3.06
N VAL A 166 11.86 6.47 4.26
CA VAL A 166 10.87 6.77 5.30
C VAL A 166 10.55 8.26 5.21
N PRO A 167 9.34 8.64 4.75
CA PRO A 167 9.00 10.04 4.52
C PRO A 167 8.80 10.84 5.82
N THR A 168 8.84 10.18 6.97
CA THR A 168 8.55 10.77 8.28
C THR A 168 9.81 11.32 8.93
N LEU A 169 9.62 12.28 9.84
CA LEU A 169 10.72 12.89 10.56
C LEU A 169 11.19 12.02 11.74
N PRO A 170 12.48 12.13 12.13
CA PRO A 170 13.08 11.30 13.17
C PRO A 170 12.48 11.46 14.57
N SER A 171 11.79 12.57 14.84
CA SER A 171 11.22 12.86 16.16
C SER A 171 10.18 11.85 16.61
N VAL A 172 9.70 11.01 15.69
CA VAL A 172 8.71 9.95 15.96
C VAL A 172 9.36 8.56 16.01
N CYS A 173 10.65 8.46 15.66
CA CYS A 173 11.43 7.24 15.77
C CYS A 173 12.13 7.19 17.13
N PRO A 174 12.22 6.03 17.79
CA PRO A 174 13.10 5.83 18.92
C PRO A 174 14.52 6.28 18.57
N PRO A 175 15.30 6.87 19.50
CA PRO A 175 16.68 7.26 19.24
C PRO A 175 17.57 6.12 18.73
N SER A 176 17.18 4.87 19.01
CA SER A 176 17.80 3.62 18.55
C SER A 176 17.57 3.34 17.06
N VAL A 177 16.58 3.96 16.42
CA VAL A 177 16.24 3.77 15.00
C VAL A 177 16.57 5.06 14.22
N PRO A 178 17.79 5.18 13.65
CA PRO A 178 18.24 6.40 12.99
C PRO A 178 17.69 6.52 11.55
N LEU A 179 16.40 6.25 11.36
CA LEU A 179 15.72 6.28 10.08
C LEU A 179 14.79 7.49 9.97
N GLY A 180 14.44 7.84 8.74
CA GLY A 180 13.58 9.00 8.44
C GLY A 180 14.35 10.24 8.00
N GLY A 181 13.61 11.14 7.36
CA GLY A 181 14.10 12.41 6.85
C GLY A 181 15.01 12.33 5.62
N VAL A 182 15.26 11.14 5.07
CA VAL A 182 16.09 10.94 3.87
C VAL A 182 15.34 10.07 2.88
N LEU A 183 15.28 10.56 1.65
CA LEU A 183 14.77 9.84 0.48
C LEU A 183 15.92 9.71 -0.51
N VAL A 184 16.19 8.50 -0.99
CA VAL A 184 17.27 8.21 -1.94
C VAL A 184 16.68 7.70 -3.25
N GLU A 185 17.36 7.89 -4.38
CA GLU A 185 16.93 7.26 -5.64
C GLU A 185 16.88 5.72 -5.48
N PRO A 186 15.98 4.99 -6.18
CA PRO A 186 15.82 3.54 -6.00
C PRO A 186 17.10 2.74 -6.19
N ILE A 187 18.00 3.17 -7.07
CA ILE A 187 19.31 2.56 -7.30
C ILE A 187 20.24 2.65 -6.08
N GLY A 188 19.98 3.58 -5.15
CA GLY A 188 20.73 3.82 -3.92
C GLY A 188 20.09 3.24 -2.65
N ALA A 189 18.94 2.58 -2.74
CA ALA A 189 18.13 2.11 -1.60
C ALA A 189 18.90 1.29 -0.55
N CYS A 190 19.82 0.44 -1.01
CA CYS A 190 20.66 -0.43 -0.18
C CYS A 190 22.11 0.04 -0.14
N SER A 191 22.33 1.34 0.03
CA SER A 191 23.67 1.92 0.12
C SER A 191 24.17 2.03 1.56
N THR A 192 25.49 2.14 1.72
CA THR A 192 26.06 2.62 2.99
C THR A 192 25.80 4.11 3.14
N PRO A 193 25.65 4.62 4.38
CA PRO A 193 25.61 6.06 4.60
C PRO A 193 26.85 6.73 3.96
N PRO A 194 26.71 7.93 3.36
CA PRO A 194 27.87 8.68 2.89
C PRO A 194 28.76 9.06 4.08
N SER A 195 30.07 9.14 3.85
CA SER A 195 31.04 9.50 4.89
C SER A 195 30.98 10.98 5.28
N ALA A 196 30.45 11.82 4.39
CA ALA A 196 30.22 13.23 4.59
C ALA A 196 29.04 13.70 3.74
N VAL A 197 28.42 14.81 4.17
CA VAL A 197 27.38 15.54 3.45
C VAL A 197 27.72 17.02 3.49
N SER A 198 27.13 17.81 2.60
CA SER A 198 27.35 19.25 2.60
C SER A 198 26.94 19.92 3.93
N SER A 199 27.53 21.08 4.21
CA SER A 199 27.09 21.91 5.34
C SER A 199 25.63 22.35 5.21
N ALA A 200 25.13 22.51 3.97
CA ALA A 200 23.73 22.83 3.68
C ALA A 200 22.80 21.70 4.14
N TRP A 201 23.12 20.44 3.84
CA TRP A 201 22.42 19.27 4.36
C TRP A 201 22.34 19.28 5.89
N ALA A 202 23.49 19.45 6.54
CA ALA A 202 23.56 19.48 8.00
C ALA A 202 22.71 20.62 8.60
N GLN A 203 22.65 21.78 7.95
CA GLN A 203 21.81 22.90 8.37
C GLN A 203 20.32 22.64 8.15
N ALA A 204 19.93 22.06 7.01
CA ALA A 204 18.55 21.70 6.70
C ALA A 204 17.99 20.75 7.78
N HIS A 205 18.73 19.71 8.14
CA HIS A 205 18.29 18.76 9.17
C HIS A 205 18.26 19.33 10.58
N LYS A 206 19.19 20.22 10.94
CA LYS A 206 19.13 20.92 12.25
C LYS A 206 17.83 21.70 12.41
N ARG A 207 17.33 22.34 11.34
CA ARG A 207 16.05 23.06 11.37
C ARG A 207 14.86 22.12 11.56
N CYS A 208 14.91 20.91 10.98
CA CYS A 208 13.87 19.91 11.17
C CYS A 208 13.88 19.27 12.57
N ALA A 209 15.06 19.06 13.16
CA ALA A 209 15.20 18.43 14.48
C ALA A 209 14.83 19.36 15.66
N LEU A 210 14.94 20.68 15.50
CA LEU A 210 14.76 21.66 16.57
C LEU A 210 13.30 22.12 16.81
N ARG A 211 12.29 21.45 16.25
CA ARG A 211 10.87 21.74 16.53
C ARG A 211 10.12 20.61 17.26
N PRO A 212 10.56 20.14 18.45
CA PRO A 212 9.60 19.55 19.36
C PRO A 212 8.77 20.68 19.96
N ARG A 213 7.62 21.02 19.34
CA ARG A 213 6.63 21.82 20.07
C ARG A 213 6.11 20.94 21.19
N GLY A 214 6.32 21.39 22.42
CA GLY A 214 5.82 20.72 23.62
C GLY A 214 4.32 20.43 23.51
N THR A 215 3.93 19.38 24.20
CA THR A 215 2.60 18.78 24.36
C THR A 215 1.52 19.69 24.99
N ALA A 216 1.60 21.01 24.82
CA ALA A 216 0.67 21.98 25.38
C ALA A 216 -0.44 22.39 24.39
N ALA A 217 -0.97 21.45 23.59
CA ALA A 217 -2.01 21.73 22.60
C ALA A 217 -3.45 21.53 23.11
N HIS A 218 -3.67 21.31 24.41
CA HIS A 218 -5.03 21.16 24.97
C HIS A 218 -5.34 22.07 26.17
N ALA A 219 -4.51 23.09 26.44
CA ALA A 219 -4.74 24.00 27.58
C ALA A 219 -4.87 25.49 27.21
N HIS A 220 -4.79 25.87 25.92
CA HIS A 220 -4.81 27.28 25.51
C HIS A 220 -5.57 27.54 24.18
N GLU A 221 -6.60 26.75 23.87
CA GLU A 221 -7.48 27.11 22.74
C GLU A 221 -8.35 28.34 23.07
N ASP A 222 -8.73 28.55 24.34
CA ASP A 222 -9.56 29.70 24.76
C ASP A 222 -8.81 31.05 24.82
N GLU A 223 -7.48 31.07 24.93
CA GLU A 223 -6.71 32.33 25.01
C GLU A 223 -6.14 32.80 23.66
N ALA A 224 -6.08 31.93 22.65
CA ALA A 224 -5.55 32.26 21.33
C ALA A 224 -6.56 33.03 20.47
N GLU A 225 -7.87 32.85 20.71
CA GLU A 225 -8.94 33.53 19.97
C GLU A 225 -9.08 35.01 20.35
N GLU A 226 -8.77 35.38 21.61
CA GLU A 226 -8.89 36.77 22.10
C GLU A 226 -7.77 37.71 21.61
N ARG A 227 -6.63 37.20 21.14
CA ARG A 227 -5.48 38.06 20.77
C ARG A 227 -5.45 38.53 19.33
N GLY A 228 -6.37 38.10 18.47
CA GLY A 228 -6.41 38.53 17.07
C GLY A 228 -5.10 38.27 16.31
N GLU A 229 -4.25 37.38 16.81
CA GLU A 229 -3.04 36.92 16.14
C GLU A 229 -3.47 35.86 15.13
N GLY A 230 -3.86 36.33 13.93
CA GLY A 230 -4.19 35.46 12.81
C GLY A 230 -3.13 34.38 12.67
N LEU A 231 -3.60 33.12 12.62
CA LEU A 231 -2.80 31.92 12.37
C LEU A 231 -1.66 32.26 11.41
N LEU A 232 -0.46 32.41 11.97
CA LEU A 232 0.76 32.64 11.20
C LEU A 232 0.85 31.53 10.16
N ALA A 233 0.65 31.93 8.91
CA ALA A 233 0.71 31.08 7.74
C ALA A 233 1.90 30.12 7.84
N TYR A 234 1.59 28.84 8.08
CA TYR A 234 2.58 27.79 8.03
C TYR A 234 2.99 27.67 6.56
N HIS A 235 4.15 28.22 6.22
CA HIS A 235 4.63 28.23 4.83
C HIS A 235 4.79 26.77 4.33
N PRO A 236 4.21 26.38 3.18
CA PRO A 236 3.99 24.97 2.82
C PRO A 236 5.22 24.19 2.31
N HIS A 237 6.43 24.73 2.43
CA HIS A 237 7.56 24.25 1.62
C HIS A 237 8.58 23.33 2.30
N VAL A 238 8.34 22.83 3.52
CA VAL A 238 9.39 22.05 4.23
C VAL A 238 9.47 20.57 3.80
N ALA A 239 8.96 20.18 2.62
CA ALA A 239 9.07 18.80 2.14
C ALA A 239 10.11 18.57 1.01
N ALA A 240 10.70 19.61 0.42
CA ALA A 240 11.88 19.45 -0.43
C ALA A 240 12.58 20.80 -0.64
N THR A 241 13.67 21.08 0.08
CA THR A 241 14.50 22.25 -0.26
C THR A 241 15.96 21.90 -0.51
N HIS A 242 16.36 20.64 -0.33
CA HIS A 242 17.75 20.25 -0.54
C HIS A 242 17.84 18.89 -1.22
N VAL A 243 18.13 18.93 -2.52
CA VAL A 243 18.54 17.75 -3.30
C VAL A 243 20.07 17.82 -3.38
N GLU A 244 20.73 16.74 -2.99
CA GLU A 244 22.18 16.64 -3.04
C GLU A 244 22.59 15.34 -3.71
N GLU A 245 23.57 15.42 -4.61
CA GLU A 245 24.24 14.23 -5.13
C GLU A 245 25.37 13.85 -4.19
N VAL A 246 25.30 12.64 -3.64
CA VAL A 246 26.31 12.09 -2.74
C VAL A 246 26.86 10.78 -3.29
N ALA A 247 28.18 10.60 -3.17
CA ALA A 247 28.80 9.32 -3.48
C ALA A 247 28.53 8.33 -2.34
N VAL A 248 27.91 7.19 -2.68
CA VAL A 248 27.61 6.12 -1.73
C VAL A 248 28.04 4.77 -2.29
N ALA A 249 28.41 3.83 -1.41
CA ALA A 249 28.65 2.46 -1.82
C ALA A 249 27.33 1.68 -1.80
N VAL A 250 26.79 1.37 -2.98
CA VAL A 250 25.60 0.53 -3.11
C VAL A 250 25.99 -0.92 -2.81
N ARG A 251 25.41 -1.51 -1.76
CA ARG A 251 25.69 -2.90 -1.39
C ARG A 251 25.05 -3.89 -2.36
N ARG A 252 23.85 -3.57 -2.82
CA ARG A 252 23.10 -4.30 -3.83
C ARG A 252 22.03 -3.42 -4.46
N VAL A 253 21.63 -3.76 -5.67
CA VAL A 253 20.43 -3.19 -6.30
C VAL A 253 19.21 -3.93 -5.74
N THR A 254 18.14 -3.21 -5.42
CA THR A 254 16.87 -3.83 -5.02
C THR A 254 15.98 -4.01 -6.25
N PRO A 255 15.69 -5.24 -6.68
CA PRO A 255 14.89 -5.47 -7.87
C PRO A 255 13.40 -5.20 -7.62
N LEU A 256 12.66 -4.91 -8.69
CA LEU A 256 11.23 -4.56 -8.61
C LEU A 256 10.40 -5.68 -7.95
N VAL A 257 10.75 -6.94 -8.22
CA VAL A 257 10.12 -8.11 -7.62
C VAL A 257 10.25 -8.15 -6.10
N GLU A 258 11.37 -7.69 -5.54
CA GLU A 258 11.56 -7.60 -4.10
C GLU A 258 10.74 -6.46 -3.49
N VAL A 259 10.66 -5.32 -4.19
CA VAL A 259 9.81 -4.19 -3.77
C VAL A 259 8.34 -4.57 -3.76
N ALA A 260 7.87 -5.25 -4.81
CA ALA A 260 6.52 -5.79 -4.86
C ALA A 260 6.28 -6.81 -3.74
N GLY A 261 7.23 -7.71 -3.50
CA GLY A 261 7.16 -8.72 -2.44
C GLY A 261 7.09 -8.11 -1.04
N MET A 262 7.90 -7.09 -0.76
CA MET A 262 7.90 -6.36 0.51
C MET A 262 6.52 -5.77 0.84
N SER A 263 5.86 -5.17 -0.15
CA SER A 263 4.58 -4.51 0.02
C SER A 263 3.41 -5.42 0.40
N SER A 264 3.61 -6.74 0.36
CA SER A 264 2.59 -7.73 0.64
C SER A 264 3.07 -8.84 1.58
N ALA A 265 4.22 -8.67 2.25
CA ALA A 265 4.81 -9.67 3.12
C ALA A 265 4.04 -9.80 4.45
N PHE A 266 2.77 -10.20 4.38
CA PHE A 266 1.87 -10.30 5.53
C PHE A 266 2.44 -11.20 6.64
N GLY A 267 3.05 -12.33 6.27
CA GLY A 267 3.69 -13.22 7.24
C GLY A 267 4.85 -12.57 8.01
N ALA A 268 5.54 -11.60 7.40
CA ALA A 268 6.60 -10.84 8.07
C ALA A 268 6.03 -9.92 9.16
N MET A 269 4.79 -9.45 9.04
CA MET A 269 4.13 -8.64 10.06
C MET A 269 3.89 -9.38 11.38
N GLY A 270 3.96 -10.71 11.36
CA GLY A 270 3.84 -11.57 12.54
C GLY A 270 5.17 -12.11 13.06
N SER A 271 6.29 -11.68 12.48
CA SER A 271 7.62 -12.16 12.85
C SER A 271 8.37 -11.08 13.63
N ASN A 272 9.21 -11.47 14.58
CA ASN A 272 10.13 -10.53 15.23
C ASN A 272 11.37 -10.34 14.36
N SER A 273 11.62 -9.12 13.87
CA SER A 273 12.75 -8.79 12.99
C SER A 273 14.11 -8.91 13.70
N THR A 274 14.16 -8.83 15.03
CA THR A 274 15.40 -9.03 15.81
C THR A 274 15.85 -10.48 15.84
N ARG A 275 14.93 -11.45 15.65
CA ARG A 275 15.24 -12.86 15.48
C ARG A 275 15.69 -13.14 14.06
N THR A 276 16.83 -12.54 13.70
CA THR A 276 17.38 -12.52 12.33
C THR A 276 17.43 -13.89 11.65
N CYS A 277 17.68 -14.97 12.40
CA CYS A 277 17.66 -16.33 11.85
C CYS A 277 16.25 -16.76 11.42
N LEU A 278 15.22 -16.54 12.25
CA LEU A 278 13.84 -16.91 11.92
C LEU A 278 13.27 -15.99 10.83
N TRP A 279 13.53 -14.69 10.92
CA TRP A 279 13.16 -13.70 9.91
C TRP A 279 13.72 -14.09 8.53
N ARG A 280 15.02 -14.42 8.46
CA ARG A 280 15.68 -14.87 7.23
C ARG A 280 15.12 -16.20 6.74
N LYS A 281 14.93 -17.18 7.64
CA LYS A 281 14.37 -18.50 7.30
C LYS A 281 12.93 -18.43 6.79
N ALA A 282 12.15 -17.47 7.26
CA ALA A 282 10.80 -17.20 6.77
C ALA A 282 10.79 -16.57 5.36
N GLY A 283 11.96 -16.23 4.80
CA GLY A 283 12.04 -15.57 3.51
C GLY A 283 11.59 -14.10 3.57
N ASN A 284 11.74 -13.45 4.73
CA ASN A 284 11.36 -12.05 4.87
C ASN A 284 12.49 -11.14 4.35
N PRO A 285 12.15 -10.08 3.60
CA PRO A 285 13.12 -9.16 3.01
C PRO A 285 13.83 -8.31 4.08
N SER A 286 15.02 -7.81 3.73
CA SER A 286 15.75 -6.85 4.54
C SER A 286 16.51 -5.88 3.64
N LEU A 287 16.58 -4.62 4.07
CA LEU A 287 17.24 -3.54 3.35
C LEU A 287 18.31 -2.89 4.22
N SER A 288 19.41 -2.48 3.60
CA SER A 288 20.42 -1.65 4.24
C SER A 288 20.00 -0.19 4.11
N LEU A 289 19.36 0.36 5.13
CA LEU A 289 18.81 1.71 5.11
C LEU A 289 19.59 2.63 6.02
N TRP A 290 19.56 3.93 5.75
CA TRP A 290 20.14 4.98 6.58
C TRP A 290 19.26 6.23 6.55
N GLY A 291 19.35 7.03 7.61
CA GLY A 291 18.56 8.26 7.75
C GLY A 291 19.42 9.50 7.93
N TYR A 292 18.76 10.59 8.32
CA TYR A 292 19.34 11.94 8.42
C TYR A 292 20.62 12.04 9.26
N ALA A 293 20.78 11.17 10.25
CA ALA A 293 21.95 11.13 11.13
C ALA A 293 23.18 10.46 10.49
N LEU A 294 23.09 10.10 9.20
CA LEU A 294 24.09 9.30 8.47
C LEU A 294 24.44 7.99 9.17
N ARG A 295 23.47 7.47 9.91
CA ARG A 295 23.53 6.16 10.57
C ARG A 295 22.49 5.28 9.92
N GLY A 296 22.81 4.00 9.86
CA GLY A 296 22.00 3.02 9.18
C GLY A 296 22.30 1.62 9.67
N GLY A 297 21.60 0.67 9.08
CA GLY A 297 21.65 -0.73 9.45
C GLY A 297 20.84 -1.57 8.49
N ASP A 298 20.82 -2.87 8.76
CA ASP A 298 19.96 -3.79 8.03
C ASP A 298 18.64 -3.92 8.78
N PHE A 299 17.54 -3.56 8.11
CA PHE A 299 16.22 -3.55 8.71
C PHE A 299 15.29 -4.55 8.01
N GLY A 300 14.51 -5.29 8.80
CA GLY A 300 13.44 -6.13 8.28
C GLY A 300 12.35 -5.27 7.66
N CYS A 301 11.86 -5.67 6.49
CA CYS A 301 10.78 -4.98 5.79
C CYS A 301 9.55 -5.89 5.68
N CYS A 302 8.36 -5.33 5.79
CA CYS A 302 7.10 -6.09 5.70
C CYS A 302 5.97 -5.30 5.03
N ASP A 303 4.81 -5.95 4.93
CA ASP A 303 3.57 -5.37 4.40
C ASP A 303 3.15 -4.10 5.15
N ALA A 304 2.58 -3.15 4.42
CA ALA A 304 2.09 -1.88 4.95
C ALA A 304 0.74 -1.97 5.68
N ALA A 305 0.02 -3.09 5.58
CA ALA A 305 -1.31 -3.25 6.15
C ALA A 305 -1.37 -2.96 7.67
N ARG A 306 -0.25 -2.98 8.40
CA ARG A 306 -0.20 -2.51 9.81
C ARG A 306 -0.54 -1.04 10.00
N TYR A 307 -0.24 -0.19 9.02
CA TYR A 307 -0.42 1.26 9.13
C TYR A 307 -1.28 1.83 8.00
N ASP A 308 -1.08 1.39 6.75
CA ASP A 308 -1.70 2.01 5.57
C ASP A 308 -2.20 0.97 4.58
N ASN A 309 -3.28 0.30 4.95
CA ASN A 309 -3.92 -0.70 4.11
C ASN A 309 -4.55 -0.10 2.83
N LEU A 310 -4.86 1.20 2.83
CA LEU A 310 -5.49 1.90 1.70
C LEU A 310 -4.54 2.76 0.86
N ALA A 311 -3.25 2.79 1.20
CA ALA A 311 -2.25 3.66 0.57
C ALA A 311 -2.65 5.15 0.53
N ILE A 312 -3.37 5.62 1.56
CA ILE A 312 -3.89 6.99 1.64
C ILE A 312 -2.77 7.96 2.01
N TYR A 313 -1.90 7.61 2.95
CA TYR A 313 -0.94 8.57 3.48
C TYR A 313 0.06 9.11 2.45
N PRO A 314 0.62 8.30 1.52
CA PRO A 314 1.49 8.84 0.49
C PRO A 314 0.82 9.94 -0.34
N GLN A 315 -0.47 9.79 -0.64
CA GLN A 315 -1.22 10.80 -1.39
C GLN A 315 -1.43 12.05 -0.55
N LEU A 316 -1.77 11.88 0.74
CA LEU A 316 -1.97 13.01 1.64
C LEU A 316 -0.69 13.80 1.91
N ARG A 317 0.45 13.11 2.06
CA ARG A 317 1.78 13.74 2.18
C ARG A 317 2.12 14.65 1.00
N ARG A 318 1.60 14.33 -0.18
CA ARG A 318 1.81 15.07 -1.44
C ARG A 318 0.77 16.17 -1.67
N GLY A 319 -0.19 16.34 -0.76
CA GLY A 319 -1.24 17.35 -0.88
C GLY A 319 -2.30 17.03 -1.93
N VAL A 320 -2.46 15.76 -2.33
CA VAL A 320 -3.48 15.36 -3.30
C VAL A 320 -4.87 15.80 -2.83
N ARG A 321 -5.61 16.48 -3.71
CA ARG A 321 -6.90 17.14 -3.42
C ARG A 321 -8.12 16.31 -3.79
N ALA A 322 -7.95 15.25 -4.57
CA ALA A 322 -9.02 14.33 -4.95
C ALA A 322 -8.55 12.88 -4.81
N LEU A 323 -9.29 12.06 -4.06
CA LEU A 323 -8.95 10.67 -3.79
C LEU A 323 -10.11 9.74 -4.10
N LEU A 324 -9.89 8.81 -5.03
CA LEU A 324 -10.73 7.62 -5.18
C LEU A 324 -10.13 6.48 -4.33
N ILE A 325 -10.90 5.99 -3.37
CA ILE A 325 -10.46 5.01 -2.38
C ILE A 325 -11.30 3.75 -2.55
N CYS A 326 -10.74 2.74 -3.20
CA CYS A 326 -11.36 1.43 -3.35
C CYS A 326 -11.00 0.55 -2.15
N PHE A 327 -12.01 0.13 -1.39
CA PHE A 327 -11.83 -0.60 -0.14
C PHE A 327 -12.47 -1.98 -0.18
N ALA A 328 -11.64 -3.00 0.02
CA ALA A 328 -12.11 -4.36 0.26
C ALA A 328 -12.54 -4.51 1.72
N SER A 329 -13.82 -4.27 1.99
CA SER A 329 -14.38 -4.41 3.35
C SER A 329 -14.57 -5.88 3.72
N ALA A 330 -14.35 -6.20 5.00
CA ALA A 330 -14.66 -7.51 5.57
C ALA A 330 -16.11 -7.62 6.09
N GLU A 331 -16.86 -6.52 6.05
CA GLU A 331 -18.23 -6.44 6.57
C GLU A 331 -19.03 -5.42 5.76
N THR A 332 -20.36 -5.61 5.70
CA THR A 332 -21.29 -4.62 5.18
C THR A 332 -21.48 -3.48 6.19
N PRO A 333 -21.45 -2.21 5.75
CA PRO A 333 -21.69 -1.08 6.64
C PRO A 333 -23.10 -1.15 7.25
N ASN A 334 -23.19 -1.04 8.58
CA ASN A 334 -24.44 -1.19 9.33
C ASN A 334 -24.73 0.01 10.26
N ASP A 335 -23.79 0.32 11.15
CA ASP A 335 -23.76 1.50 12.01
C ASP A 335 -22.29 1.87 12.26
N ALA A 336 -22.02 3.14 12.55
CA ALA A 336 -20.64 3.64 12.63
C ALA A 336 -19.80 2.92 13.70
N GLU A 337 -20.38 2.61 14.85
CA GLU A 337 -19.68 2.02 15.99
C GLU A 337 -19.31 0.56 15.73
N THR A 338 -20.29 -0.26 15.36
CA THR A 338 -20.07 -1.68 15.02
C THR A 338 -19.14 -1.80 13.82
N PHE A 339 -19.31 -0.95 12.81
CA PHE A 339 -18.44 -0.94 11.64
C PHE A 339 -17.01 -0.55 12.01
N ALA A 340 -16.81 0.37 12.96
CA ALA A 340 -15.46 0.75 13.41
C ALA A 340 -14.73 -0.40 14.10
N ALA A 341 -15.46 -1.20 14.90
CA ALA A 341 -14.90 -2.36 15.58
C ALA A 341 -14.47 -3.47 14.60
N LYS A 342 -15.30 -3.72 13.57
CA LYS A 342 -15.08 -4.79 12.60
C LYS A 342 -14.16 -4.40 11.44
N VAL A 343 -14.17 -3.13 11.07
CA VAL A 343 -13.49 -2.59 9.89
C VAL A 343 -12.59 -1.42 10.29
N PRO A 344 -11.60 -1.72 11.13
CA PRO A 344 -10.93 -0.72 11.93
C PRO A 344 -10.00 0.13 11.06
N TYR A 345 -9.47 -0.41 9.96
CA TYR A 345 -8.53 0.31 9.06
C TYR A 345 -9.14 1.60 8.53
N LEU A 346 -10.44 1.58 8.20
CA LEU A 346 -11.14 2.78 7.76
C LEU A 346 -11.32 3.75 8.93
N ALA A 347 -11.80 3.26 10.08
CA ALA A 347 -12.02 4.07 11.28
C ALA A 347 -10.73 4.72 11.82
N ALA A 348 -9.58 4.07 11.66
CA ALA A 348 -8.28 4.54 12.13
C ALA A 348 -7.87 5.87 11.48
N TYR A 349 -8.19 6.08 10.20
CA TYR A 349 -7.92 7.34 9.51
C TYR A 349 -8.65 8.53 10.14
N PHE A 350 -9.72 8.29 10.90
CA PHE A 350 -10.53 9.31 11.58
C PHE A 350 -10.34 9.30 13.11
N GLY A 351 -9.51 8.41 13.65
CA GLY A 351 -9.37 8.25 15.10
C GLY A 351 -10.61 7.66 15.78
N CYS A 352 -11.34 6.78 15.09
CA CYS A 352 -12.62 6.22 15.54
C CYS A 352 -12.55 4.75 15.96
N VAL A 353 -11.36 4.16 16.04
CA VAL A 353 -11.19 2.76 16.46
C VAL A 353 -11.58 2.65 17.94
N PRO A 354 -12.48 1.73 18.33
CA PRO A 354 -12.89 1.59 19.72
C PRO A 354 -11.72 1.21 20.63
N LYS A 355 -11.70 1.73 21.85
CA LYS A 355 -10.54 1.63 22.76
C LYS A 355 -10.21 0.19 23.12
N GLU A 356 -11.24 -0.60 23.37
CA GLU A 356 -11.22 -2.02 23.70
C GLU A 356 -10.94 -2.93 22.50
N SER A 357 -10.92 -2.37 21.28
CA SER A 357 -10.50 -3.14 20.10
C SER A 357 -9.00 -3.38 20.16
N ALA A 358 -8.64 -4.61 20.54
CA ALA A 358 -7.29 -5.11 20.44
C ALA A 358 -7.12 -5.80 19.08
N PHE A 359 -6.32 -5.21 18.19
CA PHE A 359 -5.97 -5.89 16.95
C PHE A 359 -4.84 -6.86 17.21
N GLU A 360 -5.18 -8.15 17.26
CA GLU A 360 -4.20 -9.21 17.41
C GLU A 360 -3.16 -9.12 16.29
N SER A 361 -1.98 -8.70 16.69
CA SER A 361 -0.76 -8.86 15.94
C SER A 361 0.01 -10.00 16.57
N PRO A 362 0.64 -10.89 15.78
CA PRO A 362 1.54 -11.90 16.35
C PRO A 362 2.75 -11.30 17.11
N ASN A 363 2.96 -9.97 17.04
CA ASN A 363 3.99 -9.22 17.77
C ASN A 363 3.43 -8.23 18.83
N GLY A 364 2.19 -8.43 19.28
CA GLY A 364 1.56 -7.63 20.34
C GLY A 364 0.44 -6.71 19.84
N ALA A 365 -0.69 -6.72 20.54
CA ALA A 365 -1.86 -5.93 20.16
C ALA A 365 -1.64 -4.44 20.43
N LEU A 366 -1.75 -3.62 19.39
CA LEU A 366 -1.89 -2.19 19.57
C LEU A 366 -3.36 -1.91 19.91
N GLN A 367 -3.59 -1.24 21.03
CA GLN A 367 -4.93 -0.84 21.46
C GLN A 367 -5.49 0.26 20.54
N GLY A 368 -6.82 0.39 20.47
CA GLY A 368 -7.50 1.35 19.60
C GLY A 368 -6.96 2.78 19.72
N ASP A 369 -6.69 3.26 20.94
CA ASP A 369 -6.15 4.61 21.18
C ASP A 369 -4.78 4.82 20.51
N GLY A 370 -3.89 3.83 20.62
CA GLY A 370 -2.58 3.89 19.96
C GLY A 370 -2.73 3.93 18.45
N TRP A 371 -3.65 3.13 17.91
CA TRP A 371 -3.86 3.07 16.47
C TRP A 371 -4.50 4.34 15.91
N ASN A 372 -5.46 4.91 16.65
CA ASN A 372 -6.05 6.22 16.37
C ASN A 372 -4.96 7.31 16.33
N ALA A 373 -4.06 7.35 17.31
CA ALA A 373 -2.97 8.33 17.34
C ALA A 373 -2.01 8.17 16.15
N PHE A 374 -1.70 6.94 15.74
CA PHE A 374 -0.79 6.69 14.61
C PHE A 374 -1.44 6.93 13.24
N CYS A 375 -2.75 6.70 13.10
CA CYS A 375 -3.40 6.65 11.79
C CYS A 375 -4.25 7.87 11.48
N ARG A 376 -4.70 8.64 12.47
CA ARG A 376 -5.64 9.75 12.24
C ARG A 376 -5.05 10.80 11.32
N VAL A 377 -5.73 11.04 10.20
CA VAL A 377 -5.43 12.06 9.19
C VAL A 377 -6.68 12.79 8.72
N PHE A 378 -7.85 12.45 9.27
CA PHE A 378 -9.11 13.17 9.10
C PHE A 378 -9.74 13.49 10.46
N GLU A 379 -10.68 14.44 10.45
CA GLU A 379 -11.50 14.76 11.64
C GLU A 379 -12.52 13.66 11.96
N ARG A 380 -12.75 13.41 13.25
CA ARG A 380 -13.59 12.30 13.73
C ARG A 380 -15.01 12.36 13.16
N GLU A 381 -15.58 13.55 13.03
CA GLU A 381 -16.93 13.80 12.55
C GLU A 381 -17.13 13.33 11.10
N GLY A 382 -16.05 13.30 10.30
CA GLY A 382 -16.08 12.79 8.94
C GLY A 382 -16.40 11.30 8.85
N TYR A 383 -16.05 10.52 9.89
CA TYR A 383 -16.26 9.08 9.89
C TYR A 383 -17.74 8.69 9.87
N GLU A 384 -18.53 9.26 10.77
CA GLU A 384 -19.96 8.97 10.86
C GLU A 384 -20.69 9.38 9.58
N ALA A 385 -20.34 10.54 9.01
CA ALA A 385 -20.89 10.99 7.74
C ALA A 385 -20.59 10.03 6.59
N ILE A 386 -19.35 9.52 6.50
CA ILE A 386 -18.96 8.52 5.49
C ILE A 386 -19.73 7.21 5.71
N VAL A 387 -19.77 6.67 6.92
CA VAL A 387 -20.45 5.40 7.18
C VAL A 387 -21.95 5.51 6.90
N ASN A 388 -22.60 6.61 7.28
CA ASN A 388 -24.02 6.82 7.00
C ASN A 388 -24.31 6.87 5.49
N GLN A 389 -23.46 7.52 4.69
CA GLN A 389 -23.57 7.50 3.22
C GLN A 389 -23.34 6.09 2.64
N LEU A 390 -22.39 5.33 3.19
CA LEU A 390 -22.15 3.95 2.80
C LEU A 390 -23.36 3.04 3.08
N ILE A 391 -23.99 3.18 4.26
CA ILE A 391 -25.22 2.46 4.62
C ILE A 391 -26.35 2.83 3.65
N GLN A 392 -26.55 4.13 3.39
CA GLN A 392 -27.61 4.62 2.52
C GLN A 392 -27.45 4.13 1.07
N SER A 393 -26.22 4.15 0.53
CA SER A 393 -25.94 3.66 -0.82
C SER A 393 -26.02 2.13 -0.90
N ALA A 394 -25.57 1.40 0.12
CA ALA A 394 -25.71 -0.05 0.19
C ALA A 394 -27.19 -0.49 0.27
N ALA A 395 -28.04 0.26 0.97
CA ALA A 395 -29.46 -0.07 1.16
C ALA A 395 -30.27 -0.11 -0.15
N SER A 396 -29.78 0.48 -1.24
CA SER A 396 -30.42 0.36 -2.56
C SER A 396 -30.12 -0.97 -3.26
N GLY A 397 -29.29 -1.84 -2.65
CA GLY A 397 -28.81 -3.09 -3.25
C GLY A 397 -27.67 -2.90 -4.27
N GLY A 398 -27.25 -1.65 -4.50
CA GLY A 398 -26.24 -1.26 -5.48
C GLY A 398 -24.85 -1.08 -4.88
N ALA A 399 -23.95 -0.41 -5.62
CA ALA A 399 -22.62 -0.11 -5.14
C ALA A 399 -22.65 0.74 -3.86
N ALA A 400 -21.92 0.34 -2.82
CA ALA A 400 -21.79 1.12 -1.59
C ALA A 400 -20.65 2.14 -1.75
N TYR A 401 -20.99 3.43 -1.75
CA TYR A 401 -20.03 4.51 -1.88
C TYR A 401 -20.40 5.73 -1.03
N ALA A 402 -19.39 6.53 -0.72
CA ALA A 402 -19.57 7.79 0.01
C ALA A 402 -18.64 8.85 -0.57
N ARG A 403 -19.17 10.05 -0.81
CA ARG A 403 -18.37 11.19 -1.23
C ARG A 403 -18.38 12.25 -0.14
N ALA A 404 -17.21 12.74 0.23
CA ALA A 404 -17.10 13.82 1.20
C ALA A 404 -15.87 14.68 0.94
N ARG A 405 -16.01 15.97 1.19
CA ARG A 405 -14.87 16.85 1.44
C ARG A 405 -14.47 16.70 2.89
N LEU A 406 -13.25 16.24 3.11
CA LEU A 406 -12.70 15.99 4.44
C LEU A 406 -11.57 16.96 4.71
N LEU A 407 -11.52 17.48 5.94
CA LEU A 407 -10.34 18.20 6.42
C LEU A 407 -9.26 17.18 6.77
N VAL A 408 -8.15 17.23 6.05
CA VAL A 408 -6.92 16.53 6.41
C VAL A 408 -6.36 17.19 7.66
N VAL A 409 -6.06 16.40 8.69
CA VAL A 409 -5.38 16.88 9.91
C VAL A 409 -3.90 16.50 9.89
N PRO A 410 -3.00 17.33 10.45
CA PRO A 410 -1.59 16.99 10.55
C PRO A 410 -1.37 15.71 11.36
N ASN A 411 -0.48 14.85 10.88
CA ASN A 411 -0.03 13.66 11.56
C ASN A 411 1.47 13.49 11.32
N THR A 412 2.27 13.75 12.36
CA THR A 412 3.74 13.70 12.27
C THR A 412 4.25 12.28 12.04
N PHE A 413 3.59 11.27 12.61
CA PHE A 413 3.95 9.87 12.41
C PHE A 413 3.73 9.44 10.95
N GLN A 414 2.71 9.98 10.28
CA GLN A 414 2.45 9.75 8.86
C GLN A 414 3.11 10.80 7.96
N GLY A 415 3.89 11.74 8.48
CA GLY A 415 4.52 12.80 7.69
C GLY A 415 3.53 13.73 6.98
N VAL A 416 2.26 13.74 7.40
CA VAL A 416 1.23 14.66 6.91
C VAL A 416 1.38 15.96 7.70
N ASN A 417 1.91 17.00 7.05
CA ASN A 417 2.47 18.15 7.76
C ASN A 417 1.51 19.35 7.91
N HIS A 418 0.40 19.37 7.18
CA HIS A 418 -0.48 20.54 7.13
C HIS A 418 -1.93 20.11 6.95
N ALA A 419 -2.83 20.96 7.45
CA ALA A 419 -4.25 20.80 7.23
C ALA A 419 -4.64 21.35 5.86
N TYR A 420 -5.57 20.67 5.19
CA TYR A 420 -6.14 21.09 3.92
C TYR A 420 -7.41 20.27 3.61
N GLU A 421 -8.26 20.76 2.71
CA GLU A 421 -9.44 20.00 2.28
C GLU A 421 -9.12 19.04 1.14
N VAL A 422 -9.65 17.82 1.21
CA VAL A 422 -9.56 16.81 0.15
C VAL A 422 -10.96 16.28 -0.17
N ASP A 423 -11.29 16.23 -1.45
CA ASP A 423 -12.49 15.57 -1.96
C ASP A 423 -12.21 14.06 -2.06
N THR A 424 -12.98 13.26 -1.33
CA THR A 424 -12.79 11.81 -1.23
C THR A 424 -14.02 11.08 -1.75
N LEU A 425 -13.80 10.01 -2.49
CA LEU A 425 -14.82 9.06 -2.93
C LEU A 425 -14.41 7.67 -2.46
N TRP A 426 -15.11 7.17 -1.45
CA TRP A 426 -14.92 5.84 -0.88
C TRP A 426 -15.83 4.88 -1.61
N LEU A 427 -15.28 3.78 -2.13
CA LEU A 427 -16.04 2.73 -2.81
C LEU A 427 -15.74 1.39 -2.14
N LEU A 428 -16.77 0.77 -1.57
CA LEU A 428 -16.67 -0.58 -1.03
C LEU A 428 -17.05 -1.60 -2.11
N ASN A 429 -16.40 -2.77 -2.07
CA ASN A 429 -16.77 -3.86 -2.96
C ASN A 429 -18.05 -4.57 -2.49
N GLU A 430 -19.18 -3.89 -2.69
CA GLU A 430 -20.53 -4.29 -2.26
C GLU A 430 -21.48 -4.42 -3.46
N GLY A 431 -22.80 -4.38 -3.25
CA GLY A 431 -23.78 -4.35 -4.34
C GLY A 431 -24.04 -5.70 -5.00
N ARG A 432 -23.74 -6.78 -4.27
CA ARG A 432 -23.95 -8.15 -4.73
C ARG A 432 -25.38 -8.40 -5.18
N ASP A 433 -26.39 -7.86 -4.49
CA ASP A 433 -27.78 -8.20 -4.76
C ASP A 433 -28.22 -7.72 -6.14
N GLU A 434 -28.00 -6.45 -6.47
CA GLU A 434 -28.29 -5.91 -7.81
C GLU A 434 -27.39 -6.54 -8.87
N TRP A 435 -26.08 -6.67 -8.61
CA TRP A 435 -25.15 -7.31 -9.54
C TRP A 435 -25.53 -8.77 -9.86
N SER A 436 -25.92 -9.54 -8.85
CA SER A 436 -26.29 -10.96 -8.98
C SER A 436 -27.69 -11.18 -9.52
N ALA A 437 -28.54 -10.15 -9.54
CA ALA A 437 -29.84 -10.21 -10.19
C ALA A 437 -29.71 -10.39 -11.71
N ASP A 438 -28.67 -9.78 -12.29
CA ASP A 438 -28.41 -9.83 -13.72
C ASP A 438 -27.57 -11.06 -14.14
N LEU A 439 -26.99 -11.81 -13.21
CA LEU A 439 -26.16 -12.97 -13.56
C LEU A 439 -26.96 -14.10 -14.25
N PRO A 440 -26.33 -14.85 -15.17
CA PRO A 440 -26.87 -16.13 -15.64
C PRO A 440 -27.17 -17.08 -14.48
N ALA A 441 -28.20 -17.92 -14.62
CA ALA A 441 -28.69 -18.80 -13.55
C ALA A 441 -27.60 -19.68 -12.92
N ASP A 442 -26.71 -20.26 -13.74
CA ASP A 442 -25.61 -21.10 -13.27
C ASP A 442 -24.55 -20.31 -12.50
N SER A 443 -24.23 -19.10 -12.94
CA SER A 443 -23.33 -18.18 -12.23
C SER A 443 -23.92 -17.73 -10.91
N LYS A 444 -25.21 -17.38 -10.89
CA LYS A 444 -25.94 -16.99 -9.67
C LYS A 444 -25.90 -18.11 -8.63
N LYS A 445 -26.22 -19.35 -9.04
CA LYS A 445 -26.14 -20.54 -8.18
C LYS A 445 -24.74 -20.73 -7.59
N LEU A 446 -23.69 -20.49 -8.37
CA LEU A 446 -22.30 -20.60 -7.92
C LEU A 446 -21.95 -19.49 -6.92
N VAL A 447 -22.29 -18.24 -7.21
CA VAL A 447 -22.11 -17.08 -6.30
C VAL A 447 -22.86 -17.28 -4.97
N ASP A 448 -24.09 -17.77 -5.02
CA ASP A 448 -24.87 -18.07 -3.81
C ASP A 448 -24.19 -19.14 -2.96
N SER A 449 -23.56 -20.14 -3.59
CA SER A 449 -22.77 -21.15 -2.87
C SER A 449 -21.54 -20.55 -2.18
N TYR A 450 -20.86 -19.57 -2.79
CA TYR A 450 -19.74 -18.86 -2.16
C TYR A 450 -20.18 -18.00 -0.98
N THR A 451 -21.38 -17.43 -1.05
CA THR A 451 -21.92 -16.63 0.05
C THR A 451 -22.11 -17.47 1.30
N GLN A 452 -22.72 -18.65 1.15
CA GLN A 452 -23.04 -19.54 2.27
C GLN A 452 -21.78 -20.06 2.98
N ILE A 453 -20.65 -20.13 2.28
CA ILE A 453 -19.48 -20.86 2.76
C ILE A 453 -18.31 -19.92 3.05
N ASP A 454 -18.12 -18.88 2.25
CA ASP A 454 -16.93 -18.03 2.25
C ASP A 454 -17.23 -16.54 2.50
N SER A 455 -18.49 -16.19 2.80
CA SER A 455 -18.90 -14.80 3.08
C SER A 455 -18.69 -13.84 1.90
N PHE A 456 -18.87 -14.29 0.66
CA PHE A 456 -18.82 -13.42 -0.52
C PHE A 456 -19.75 -12.20 -0.36
N PRO A 457 -19.29 -10.95 -0.63
CA PRO A 457 -18.01 -10.58 -1.23
C PRO A 457 -16.85 -10.34 -0.24
N HIS A 458 -17.07 -10.47 1.06
CA HIS A 458 -16.13 -10.20 2.16
C HIS A 458 -15.06 -11.27 2.38
N THR A 459 -14.67 -11.97 1.32
CA THR A 459 -13.78 -13.12 1.41
C THR A 459 -12.39 -12.80 0.90
N ALA A 460 -11.38 -13.29 1.60
CA ALA A 460 -10.01 -13.22 1.10
C ALA A 460 -9.75 -14.40 0.15
N ASN A 461 -9.22 -14.12 -1.04
CA ASN A 461 -8.87 -15.15 -2.04
C ASN A 461 -7.94 -16.26 -1.49
N LEU A 462 -7.11 -15.94 -0.48
CA LEU A 462 -6.26 -16.93 0.19
C LEU A 462 -7.02 -17.84 1.15
N GLN A 463 -8.10 -17.36 1.78
CA GLN A 463 -8.87 -18.12 2.77
C GLN A 463 -9.82 -19.13 2.13
N ALA A 464 -10.43 -18.78 0.98
CA ALA A 464 -11.36 -19.64 0.25
C ALA A 464 -10.76 -21.00 -0.17
N LYS A 465 -9.42 -21.09 -0.27
CA LYS A 465 -8.70 -22.33 -0.63
C LYS A 465 -8.75 -23.42 0.47
N SER A 466 -8.96 -23.02 1.72
CA SER A 466 -8.85 -23.94 2.87
C SER A 466 -10.05 -24.89 3.03
N LYS A 467 -11.19 -24.63 2.35
CA LYS A 467 -12.45 -25.37 2.57
C LYS A 467 -12.76 -26.47 1.53
N GLY A 468 -11.82 -26.79 0.64
CA GLY A 468 -11.74 -28.08 -0.05
C GLY A 468 -12.82 -28.46 -1.08
N LYS A 469 -13.76 -27.58 -1.42
CA LYS A 469 -14.81 -27.87 -2.43
C LYS A 469 -15.02 -26.80 -3.49
N HIS A 470 -14.28 -25.70 -3.44
CA HIS A 470 -14.53 -24.54 -4.29
C HIS A 470 -13.44 -24.37 -5.35
N ARG A 471 -13.82 -23.71 -6.44
CA ARG A 471 -12.94 -23.21 -7.49
C ARG A 471 -12.56 -21.77 -7.14
N PRO A 472 -11.56 -21.53 -6.27
CA PRO A 472 -11.16 -20.19 -5.82
C PRO A 472 -10.81 -19.25 -6.97
N GLU A 473 -10.33 -19.80 -8.08
CA GLU A 473 -10.04 -19.07 -9.30
C GLU A 473 -11.29 -18.44 -9.93
N LEU A 474 -12.43 -19.14 -9.88
CA LEU A 474 -13.71 -18.59 -10.36
C LEU A 474 -14.26 -17.53 -9.42
N MET A 475 -14.19 -17.78 -8.11
CA MET A 475 -14.60 -16.79 -7.12
C MET A 475 -13.85 -15.47 -7.29
N SER A 476 -12.55 -15.53 -7.57
CA SER A 476 -11.72 -14.35 -7.86
C SER A 476 -12.20 -13.59 -9.09
N ALA A 477 -12.60 -14.28 -10.16
CA ALA A 477 -13.16 -13.65 -11.35
C ALA A 477 -14.51 -12.96 -11.06
N TYR A 478 -15.38 -13.58 -10.25
CA TYR A 478 -16.63 -12.96 -9.81
C TYR A 478 -16.40 -11.74 -8.93
N LEU A 479 -15.43 -11.78 -8.01
CA LEU A 479 -15.06 -10.63 -7.18
C LEU A 479 -14.50 -9.47 -8.01
N SER A 480 -13.62 -9.76 -8.98
CA SER A 480 -13.08 -8.75 -9.89
C SER A 480 -14.18 -8.11 -10.76
N ASN A 481 -15.11 -8.94 -11.25
CA ASN A 481 -16.26 -8.45 -12.00
C ASN A 481 -17.19 -7.56 -11.16
N LEU A 482 -17.50 -7.96 -9.92
CA LEU A 482 -18.29 -7.14 -8.99
C LEU A 482 -17.60 -5.80 -8.73
N ALA A 483 -16.29 -5.79 -8.49
CA ALA A 483 -15.52 -4.57 -8.26
C ALA A 483 -15.56 -3.63 -9.49
N THR A 484 -15.42 -4.20 -10.69
CA THR A 484 -15.53 -3.46 -11.95
C THR A 484 -16.93 -2.90 -12.15
N TRP A 485 -17.97 -3.69 -11.88
CA TRP A 485 -19.36 -3.26 -11.97
C TRP A 485 -19.66 -2.12 -11.00
N ASN A 486 -19.14 -2.18 -9.77
CA ASN A 486 -19.27 -1.13 -8.77
C ASN A 486 -18.71 0.20 -9.28
N VAL A 487 -17.50 0.18 -9.87
CA VAL A 487 -16.89 1.37 -10.48
C VAL A 487 -17.75 1.93 -11.62
N VAL A 488 -18.27 1.08 -12.50
CA VAL A 488 -19.15 1.50 -13.60
C VAL A 488 -20.46 2.12 -13.08
N LYS A 489 -21.06 1.54 -12.03
CA LYS A 489 -22.29 2.05 -11.42
C LYS A 489 -22.12 3.46 -10.85
N ILE A 490 -20.93 3.80 -10.36
CA ILE A 490 -20.62 5.11 -9.80
C ILE A 490 -19.79 5.99 -10.74
N GLU A 491 -19.73 5.68 -12.03
CA GLU A 491 -18.90 6.40 -13.02
C GLU A 491 -19.14 7.91 -12.98
N LYS A 492 -20.41 8.32 -12.83
CA LYS A 492 -20.78 9.74 -12.69
C LYS A 492 -20.06 10.41 -11.52
N GLU A 493 -20.03 9.76 -10.35
CA GLU A 493 -19.38 10.33 -9.17
C GLU A 493 -17.86 10.36 -9.30
N ILE A 494 -17.26 9.37 -9.97
CA ILE A 494 -15.84 9.37 -10.32
C ILE A 494 -15.52 10.55 -11.26
N ARG A 495 -16.35 10.80 -12.28
CA ARG A 495 -16.19 11.95 -13.18
C ARG A 495 -16.31 13.27 -12.43
N ASN A 496 -17.30 13.39 -11.55
CA ASN A 496 -17.48 14.58 -10.72
C ASN A 496 -16.29 14.83 -9.78
N LEU A 497 -15.63 13.77 -9.29
CA LEU A 497 -14.40 13.86 -8.49
C LEU A 497 -13.20 14.32 -9.33
N ILE A 498 -13.06 13.78 -10.55
CA ILE A 498 -11.99 14.19 -11.47
C ILE A 498 -12.17 15.65 -11.89
N GLU A 499 -13.41 16.08 -12.10
CA GLU A 499 -13.73 17.47 -12.47
C GLU A 499 -13.44 18.44 -11.32
N SER A 500 -13.75 18.10 -10.06
CA SER A 500 -13.39 18.95 -8.92
C SER A 500 -11.87 19.12 -8.80
N ALA A 501 -11.09 18.09 -9.14
CA ALA A 501 -9.63 18.13 -9.13
C ALA A 501 -8.99 19.02 -10.22
N LYS A 502 -9.73 19.38 -11.29
CA LYS A 502 -9.20 20.21 -12.39
C LYS A 502 -9.40 21.71 -12.19
N ILE A 503 -10.27 22.08 -11.25
CA ILE A 503 -10.68 23.47 -11.00
C ILE A 503 -9.70 24.15 -10.02
N GLU A 504 -8.94 23.36 -9.25
CA GLU A 504 -7.86 23.79 -8.35
C GLU A 504 -6.49 23.71 -9.03
#